data_AF-A0A371R5D8-F1
#
_entry.id   AF-A0A371R5D8-F1
#
_cell.length_a   1.000
_cell.length_b   1.000
_cell.length_c   1.000
_cell.angle_alpha   90.00
_cell.angle_beta   90.00
_cell.angle_gamma   90.00
#
_symmetry.space_group_name_H-M   'P 1'
#
loop_
_entity.id
_entity.type
_entity.pdbx_description
1 polymer ?
#
loop_
_entity_poly.entity_id
_entity_poly.type
_entity_poly.pdbx_seq_one_letter_code
_entity_poly.pdbx_strand_id
1 'polypeptide(L)'
;MENKNTILKVVTITIVVASIVAIVVFTQAMWGGPTYGWVMGNNWGGMMGGSARGMPMGGMMGWGSGNYPAGWGSEANWWGGMMGGCPMMGWWGGIANVNDSNVGEYVKQRTGYDVISIEKYSNGYYLIIGVGEKPQYEILVFPNGFIHPEPQSMMWYGAPMRITEEEARSIAERWLAKYFPGAEIEEAYVFPGYYTFHFKIGGDMQMLSVNGYNGAVWFHSWHGKYLGEVEH
;
A
#
# COMPACT_ATOMS: atom_id res chain seq x y z
N MET A 1 0.11 20.67 52.97
CA MET A 1 -0.26 19.36 52.39
C MET A 1 -0.95 19.63 51.07
N GLU A 2 -0.21 19.59 49.96
CA GLU A 2 -0.82 19.74 48.63
C GLU A 2 -1.82 18.62 48.38
N ASN A 3 -3.01 19.02 47.94
CA ASN A 3 -4.16 18.14 47.81
C ASN A 3 -3.94 17.20 46.62
N LYS A 4 -3.55 15.95 46.89
CA LYS A 4 -3.28 14.90 45.89
C LYS A 4 -4.42 14.76 44.86
N ASN A 5 -5.65 15.10 45.24
CA ASN A 5 -6.82 15.08 44.36
C ASN A 5 -6.81 16.17 43.29
N THR A 6 -6.16 17.32 43.54
CA THR A 6 -6.01 18.39 42.55
C THR A 6 -4.97 18.01 41.50
N ILE A 7 -3.85 17.41 41.92
CA ILE A 7 -2.79 16.94 41.02
C ILE A 7 -3.32 15.83 40.10
N LEU A 8 -4.06 14.86 40.66
CA LEU A 8 -4.63 13.76 39.87
C LEU A 8 -5.61 14.28 38.79
N LYS A 9 -6.48 15.24 39.13
CA LYS A 9 -7.42 15.85 38.18
C LYS A 9 -6.72 16.60 37.04
N VAL A 10 -5.66 17.34 37.34
CA VAL A 10 -4.87 18.07 36.32
C VAL A 10 -4.15 17.10 35.38
N VAL A 11 -3.62 15.99 35.90
CA VAL A 11 -2.97 14.96 35.08
C VAL A 11 -3.98 14.29 34.15
N THR A 12 -5.16 13.91 34.65
CA THR A 12 -6.19 13.27 33.81
C THR A 12 -6.69 14.19 32.70
N ILE A 13 -6.93 15.48 32.98
CA ILE A 13 -7.37 16.44 31.97
C ILE A 13 -6.30 16.62 30.89
N THR A 14 -5.03 16.72 31.28
CA THR A 14 -3.91 16.87 30.32
C THR A 14 -3.80 15.67 29.38
N ILE A 15 -3.97 14.44 29.89
CA ILE A 15 -3.92 13.22 29.07
C ILE A 15 -5.08 13.20 28.07
N VAL A 16 -6.31 13.51 28.51
CA VAL A 16 -7.49 13.51 27.63
C VAL A 16 -7.36 14.56 26.53
N VAL A 17 -6.87 15.77 26.84
CA VAL A 17 -6.65 16.82 25.85
C VAL A 17 -5.55 16.42 24.86
N ALA A 18 -4.44 15.83 25.33
CA ALA A 18 -3.38 15.34 24.46
C ALA A 18 -3.86 14.23 23.52
N SER A 19 -4.70 13.31 23.99
CA SER A 19 -5.30 12.25 23.16
C SER A 19 -6.24 12.81 22.10
N ILE A 20 -7.07 13.81 22.44
CA ILE A 20 -7.97 14.45 21.47
C ILE A 20 -7.17 15.21 20.41
N VAL A 21 -6.11 15.93 20.79
CA VAL A 21 -5.23 16.63 19.83
C VAL A 21 -4.51 15.63 18.92
N ALA A 22 -4.03 14.50 19.44
CA ALA A 22 -3.40 13.46 18.64
C ALA A 22 -4.39 12.85 17.62
N ILE A 23 -5.64 12.61 18.02
CA ILE A 23 -6.69 12.12 17.11
C ILE A 23 -7.03 13.15 16.04
N VAL A 24 -7.13 14.44 16.39
CA VAL A 24 -7.43 15.50 15.41
C VAL A 24 -6.28 15.68 14.41
N VAL A 25 -5.03 15.68 14.87
CA VAL A 25 -3.84 15.72 13.99
C VAL A 25 -3.77 14.49 13.08
N PHE A 26 -4.10 13.31 13.61
CA PHE A 26 -4.17 12.06 12.85
C PHE A 26 -5.26 12.12 11.77
N THR A 27 -6.45 12.64 12.08
CA THR A 27 -7.52 12.82 11.08
C THR A 27 -7.19 13.88 10.02
N GLN A 28 -6.48 14.95 10.37
CA GLN A 28 -6.04 15.96 9.39
C GLN A 28 -4.92 15.43 8.48
N ALA A 29 -4.00 14.62 8.99
CA ALA A 29 -2.94 14.01 8.18
C ALA A 29 -3.47 12.95 7.19
N MET A 30 -4.62 12.32 7.50
CA MET A 30 -5.28 11.38 6.60
C MET A 30 -6.00 12.04 5.40
N TRP A 31 -6.28 13.34 5.47
CA TRP A 31 -7.07 14.06 4.45
C TRP A 31 -6.39 15.33 3.90
N GLY A 32 -5.32 15.81 4.52
CA GLY A 32 -4.56 17.00 4.12
C GLY A 32 -3.23 16.63 3.49
N GLY A 33 -3.12 16.76 2.17
CA GLY A 33 -1.82 16.85 1.50
C GLY A 33 -0.97 18.00 2.09
N PRO A 34 0.35 17.96 1.94
CA PRO A 34 1.26 18.82 2.68
C PRO A 34 1.05 20.29 2.32
N THR A 35 0.57 21.06 3.30
CA THR A 35 0.52 22.50 3.25
C THR A 35 1.74 23.06 3.97
N TYR A 36 2.64 23.67 3.18
CA TYR A 36 3.82 24.44 3.59
C TYR A 36 4.94 23.62 4.27
N GLY A 37 6.22 23.80 3.97
CA GLY A 37 6.92 24.83 3.22
C GLY A 37 8.40 24.68 3.57
N TRP A 38 9.24 24.84 2.56
CA TRP A 38 10.70 24.85 2.61
C TRP A 38 11.31 25.55 3.84
N VAL A 39 12.25 24.88 4.51
CA VAL A 39 13.43 25.52 5.11
C VAL A 39 14.67 24.65 4.81
N MET A 40 15.64 25.34 4.21
CA MET A 40 16.99 24.99 3.74
C MET A 40 17.86 24.30 4.81
N GLY A 41 18.99 23.64 4.53
CA GLY A 41 19.90 23.56 3.38
C GLY A 41 21.27 23.09 3.92
N ASN A 42 22.02 22.24 3.20
CA ASN A 42 23.33 22.50 2.56
C ASN A 42 24.01 21.12 2.49
N ASN A 43 24.74 20.69 1.47
CA ASN A 43 25.56 21.39 0.50
C ASN A 43 25.86 20.39 -0.63
N TRP A 44 25.67 20.75 -1.90
CA TRP A 44 26.45 20.33 -3.08
C TRP A 44 25.82 21.03 -4.30
N GLY A 45 26.07 22.33 -4.43
CA GLY A 45 26.08 22.98 -5.75
C GLY A 45 27.45 22.74 -6.39
N GLY A 46 27.65 22.72 -7.70
CA GLY A 46 26.80 22.90 -8.86
C GLY A 46 27.74 22.99 -10.05
N MET A 47 27.38 22.44 -11.21
CA MET A 47 27.96 22.82 -12.50
C MET A 47 26.97 22.43 -13.60
N MET A 48 26.20 23.42 -14.07
CA MET A 48 25.50 23.36 -15.34
C MET A 48 26.50 23.39 -16.49
N GLY A 49 26.27 22.60 -17.52
CA GLY A 49 26.96 22.72 -18.80
C GLY A 49 26.40 21.81 -19.89
N GLY A 50 25.47 22.34 -20.70
CA GLY A 50 25.41 22.06 -22.14
C GLY A 50 24.48 20.95 -22.66
N SER A 51 23.25 21.34 -22.96
CA SER A 51 22.43 21.01 -24.14
C SER A 51 22.57 19.64 -24.85
N ALA A 52 21.51 18.83 -24.83
CA ALA A 52 20.88 18.28 -26.05
C ALA A 52 19.50 17.65 -25.73
N ARG A 53 18.45 18.24 -26.34
CA ARG A 53 17.13 17.68 -26.68
C ARG A 53 16.67 16.36 -26.03
N GLY A 54 15.57 16.41 -25.27
CA GLY A 54 14.70 15.25 -25.06
C GLY A 54 13.67 15.40 -23.93
N MET A 55 12.43 15.78 -24.31
CA MET A 55 11.15 15.49 -23.63
C MET A 55 10.85 16.16 -22.26
N PRO A 56 9.73 16.90 -22.11
CA PRO A 56 9.24 17.27 -20.79
C PRO A 56 8.44 16.11 -20.19
N MET A 57 9.00 15.48 -19.15
CA MET A 57 8.23 14.69 -18.19
C MET A 57 7.54 15.64 -17.18
N GLY A 58 6.32 15.26 -16.80
CA GLY A 58 5.81 15.48 -15.45
C GLY A 58 5.07 16.79 -15.19
N GLY A 59 3.79 16.81 -15.56
CA GLY A 59 2.84 17.80 -15.05
C GLY A 59 1.42 17.27 -15.22
N MET A 60 0.82 16.76 -14.15
CA MET A 60 -0.61 16.47 -14.14
C MET A 60 -1.21 16.79 -12.76
N MET A 61 -1.17 18.07 -12.43
CA MET A 61 -2.23 18.71 -11.64
C MET A 61 -3.14 19.45 -12.62
N GLY A 62 -4.42 19.08 -12.65
CA GLY A 62 -5.45 19.74 -13.43
C GLY A 62 -6.76 19.79 -12.64
N TRP A 63 -6.85 20.75 -11.71
CA TRP A 63 -8.14 21.24 -11.23
C TRP A 63 -8.75 22.10 -12.34
N GLY A 64 -9.89 21.68 -12.86
CA GLY A 64 -10.65 22.40 -13.88
C GLY A 64 -12.14 22.21 -13.64
N SER A 65 -12.75 23.20 -13.01
CA SER A 65 -14.19 23.42 -12.93
C SER A 65 -14.83 23.43 -14.32
N GLY A 66 -15.93 22.69 -14.51
CA GLY A 66 -16.75 22.85 -15.71
C GLY A 66 -17.88 21.83 -15.87
N ASN A 67 -19.11 22.27 -15.58
CA ASN A 67 -20.39 21.78 -16.09
C ASN A 67 -20.80 20.32 -15.85
N TYR A 68 -21.60 20.13 -14.79
CA TYR A 68 -22.60 19.07 -14.72
C TYR A 68 -23.80 19.41 -15.62
N PRO A 69 -24.30 18.48 -16.44
CA PRO A 69 -25.73 18.32 -16.62
C PRO A 69 -26.23 17.24 -15.66
N ALA A 70 -27.30 17.61 -14.96
CA ALA A 70 -28.08 16.78 -14.07
C ALA A 70 -28.53 15.45 -14.71
N GLY A 71 -28.57 14.41 -13.89
CA GLY A 71 -29.12 13.11 -14.29
C GLY A 71 -28.97 12.04 -13.21
N TRP A 72 -29.26 12.37 -11.94
CA TRP A 72 -29.57 11.34 -10.94
C TRP A 72 -30.95 10.79 -11.27
N GLY A 73 -30.97 9.63 -11.93
CA GLY A 73 -32.17 8.85 -12.21
C GLY A 73 -31.80 7.38 -12.18
N SER A 74 -32.30 6.71 -11.13
CA SER A 74 -32.81 5.33 -11.12
C SER A 74 -32.16 4.28 -12.04
N GLU A 75 -31.65 3.24 -11.39
CA GLU A 75 -31.86 1.83 -11.76
C GLU A 75 -31.17 1.30 -13.05
N ALA A 76 -30.42 0.22 -12.86
CA ALA A 76 -30.22 -0.87 -13.82
C ALA A 76 -29.79 -0.51 -15.25
N ASN A 77 -28.51 -0.70 -15.55
CA ASN A 77 -28.13 -1.32 -16.82
C ASN A 77 -26.98 -2.31 -16.63
N TRP A 78 -27.36 -3.42 -16.03
CA TRP A 78 -26.71 -4.72 -16.17
C TRP A 78 -26.97 -5.26 -17.59
N TRP A 79 -25.91 -5.77 -18.23
CA TRP A 79 -25.87 -6.55 -19.49
C TRP A 79 -26.04 -5.81 -20.82
N GLY A 80 -25.00 -5.88 -21.67
CA GLY A 80 -25.16 -5.75 -23.12
C GLY A 80 -23.94 -5.22 -23.85
N GLY A 81 -22.95 -6.07 -24.13
CA GLY A 81 -21.84 -5.69 -25.01
C GLY A 81 -20.79 -6.79 -25.17
N MET A 82 -21.05 -7.74 -26.07
CA MET A 82 -20.09 -8.73 -26.57
C MET A 82 -18.89 -8.03 -27.24
N MET A 83 -17.74 -8.70 -27.18
CA MET A 83 -16.44 -8.42 -27.85
C MET A 83 -15.50 -7.46 -27.12
N GLY A 84 -14.41 -8.02 -26.58
CA GLY A 84 -13.20 -7.26 -26.23
C GLY A 84 -12.88 -7.32 -24.75
N GLY A 85 -12.06 -8.31 -24.36
CA GLY A 85 -11.47 -8.35 -23.03
C GLY A 85 -10.66 -7.09 -22.77
N CYS A 86 -11.19 -6.22 -21.91
CA CYS A 86 -10.45 -5.21 -21.19
C CYS A 86 -10.76 -5.44 -19.70
N PRO A 87 -9.82 -5.98 -18.92
CA PRO A 87 -10.05 -6.35 -17.53
C PRO A 87 -9.98 -5.08 -16.69
N MET A 88 -11.13 -4.52 -16.32
CA MET A 88 -11.19 -3.40 -15.38
C MET A 88 -12.13 -3.72 -14.22
N MET A 89 -11.85 -4.85 -13.54
CA MET A 89 -12.34 -5.17 -12.19
C MET A 89 -11.61 -6.43 -11.64
N GLY A 90 -10.30 -6.35 -11.37
CA GLY A 90 -9.49 -7.51 -10.94
C GLY A 90 -9.14 -8.46 -12.09
N TRP A 91 -7.88 -8.90 -12.17
CA TRP A 91 -7.39 -9.71 -13.29
C TRP A 91 -8.18 -11.00 -13.50
N TRP A 92 -8.78 -11.54 -12.43
CA TRP A 92 -9.63 -12.72 -12.49
C TRP A 92 -10.93 -12.50 -11.70
N GLY A 93 -12.08 -12.48 -12.39
CA GLY A 93 -13.39 -12.20 -11.80
C GLY A 93 -14.03 -13.37 -11.03
N GLY A 94 -14.73 -13.05 -9.93
CA GLY A 94 -15.16 -14.01 -8.91
C GLY A 94 -16.66 -14.40 -8.92
N ILE A 95 -16.92 -15.70 -9.04
CA ILE A 95 -18.17 -16.39 -8.67
C ILE A 95 -17.77 -17.67 -7.91
N ALA A 96 -17.05 -17.50 -6.80
CA ALA A 96 -16.61 -18.61 -5.96
C ALA A 96 -16.73 -18.22 -4.49
N ASN A 97 -16.85 -19.22 -3.61
CA ASN A 97 -16.69 -19.03 -2.17
C ASN A 97 -15.26 -19.44 -1.81
N VAL A 98 -14.39 -18.44 -1.64
CA VAL A 98 -12.99 -18.64 -1.25
C VAL A 98 -12.88 -18.53 0.26
N ASN A 99 -12.22 -19.50 0.87
CA ASN A 99 -11.96 -19.57 2.29
C ASN A 99 -10.59 -20.24 2.56
N ASP A 100 -10.21 -20.34 3.83
CA ASP A 100 -8.90 -20.83 4.26
C ASP A 100 -8.57 -22.23 3.70
N SER A 101 -9.59 -23.08 3.50
CA SER A 101 -9.38 -24.46 3.03
C SER A 101 -9.15 -24.60 1.52
N ASN A 102 -9.46 -23.58 0.72
CA ASN A 102 -9.42 -23.71 -0.74
C ASN A 102 -8.66 -22.59 -1.47
N VAL A 103 -8.25 -21.53 -0.77
CA VAL A 103 -7.66 -20.33 -1.41
C VAL A 103 -6.40 -20.64 -2.22
N GLY A 104 -5.51 -21.51 -1.71
CA GLY A 104 -4.29 -21.90 -2.42
C GLY A 104 -4.58 -22.62 -3.74
N GLU A 105 -5.37 -23.70 -3.69
CA GLU A 105 -5.77 -24.44 -4.88
C GLU A 105 -6.59 -23.60 -5.86
N TYR A 106 -7.48 -22.75 -5.35
CA TYR A 106 -8.25 -21.82 -6.17
C TYR A 106 -7.34 -20.89 -6.98
N VAL A 107 -6.34 -20.29 -6.33
CA VAL A 107 -5.39 -19.37 -6.97
C VAL A 107 -4.52 -20.11 -7.97
N LYS A 108 -4.02 -21.30 -7.63
CA LYS A 108 -3.21 -22.12 -8.53
C LYS A 108 -3.97 -22.48 -9.81
N GLN A 109 -5.22 -22.94 -9.69
CA GLN A 109 -6.06 -23.29 -10.84
C GLN A 109 -6.40 -22.08 -11.72
N ARG A 110 -6.56 -20.89 -11.12
CA ARG A 110 -6.98 -19.68 -11.83
C ARG A 110 -5.83 -18.94 -12.49
N THR A 111 -4.65 -18.97 -11.88
CA THR A 111 -3.50 -18.18 -12.31
C THR A 111 -2.42 -19.02 -13.01
N GLY A 112 -2.35 -20.33 -12.72
CA GLY A 112 -1.30 -21.22 -13.20
C GLY A 112 0.04 -21.08 -12.47
N TYR A 113 0.14 -20.21 -11.46
CA TYR A 113 1.33 -20.02 -10.65
C TYR A 113 1.31 -20.88 -9.40
N ASP A 114 2.50 -21.20 -8.88
CA ASP A 114 2.65 -21.79 -7.56
C ASP A 114 2.36 -20.74 -6.48
N VAL A 115 1.75 -21.19 -5.38
CA VAL A 115 1.50 -20.35 -4.21
C VAL A 115 2.67 -20.49 -3.25
N ILE A 116 3.27 -19.35 -2.89
CA ILE A 116 4.47 -19.28 -2.05
C ILE A 116 4.09 -18.99 -0.60
N SER A 117 3.22 -18.01 -0.38
CA SER A 117 2.72 -17.63 0.95
C SER A 117 1.26 -17.21 0.85
N ILE A 118 0.50 -17.50 1.91
CA ILE A 118 -0.88 -17.07 2.09
C ILE A 118 -1.02 -16.45 3.47
N GLU A 119 -1.40 -15.19 3.50
CA GLU A 119 -1.75 -14.49 4.72
C GLU A 119 -3.21 -14.05 4.67
N LYS A 120 -3.88 -14.15 5.81
CA LYS A 120 -5.26 -13.71 5.97
C LYS A 120 -5.31 -12.37 6.68
N TYR A 121 -6.08 -11.47 6.10
CA TYR A 121 -6.42 -10.18 6.68
C TYR A 121 -7.94 -10.01 6.76
N SER A 122 -8.40 -9.01 7.52
CA SER A 122 -9.83 -8.74 7.67
C SER A 122 -10.54 -8.42 6.35
N ASN A 123 -9.81 -7.94 5.33
CA ASN A 123 -10.39 -7.56 4.04
C ASN A 123 -10.28 -8.66 2.97
N GLY A 124 -9.59 -9.77 3.26
CA GLY A 124 -9.37 -10.86 2.30
C GLY A 124 -8.06 -11.60 2.56
N TYR A 125 -7.55 -12.23 1.52
CA TYR A 125 -6.26 -12.91 1.54
C TYR A 125 -5.25 -12.10 0.75
N TYR A 126 -4.04 -12.01 1.28
CA TYR A 126 -2.85 -11.61 0.55
C TYR A 126 -2.08 -12.88 0.19
N LEU A 127 -1.67 -13.01 -1.06
CA LEU A 127 -0.85 -14.13 -1.50
C LEU A 127 0.33 -13.65 -2.32
N ILE A 128 1.43 -14.37 -2.13
CA ILE A 128 2.60 -14.33 -3.01
C ILE A 128 2.51 -15.53 -3.94
N ILE A 129 2.51 -15.27 -5.25
CA ILE A 129 2.49 -16.31 -6.28
C ILE A 129 3.71 -16.20 -7.19
N GLY A 130 4.18 -17.34 -7.68
CA GLY A 130 5.41 -17.39 -8.46
C GLY A 130 5.62 -18.66 -9.29
N VAL A 131 6.83 -18.79 -9.81
CA VAL A 131 7.27 -20.00 -10.53
C VAL A 131 8.31 -20.70 -9.67
N GLY A 132 7.92 -21.83 -9.05
CA GLY A 132 8.68 -22.39 -7.93
C GLY A 132 8.78 -21.39 -6.78
N GLU A 133 9.96 -21.25 -6.19
CA GLU A 133 10.22 -20.32 -5.07
C GLU A 133 10.49 -18.87 -5.50
N LYS A 134 10.28 -18.51 -6.77
CA LYS A 134 10.55 -17.16 -7.28
C LYS A 134 9.27 -16.32 -7.34
N PRO A 135 9.06 -15.37 -6.41
CA PRO A 135 7.89 -14.50 -6.44
C PRO A 135 7.75 -13.76 -7.76
N GLN A 136 6.54 -13.72 -8.30
CA GLN A 136 6.19 -12.98 -9.51
C GLN A 136 5.20 -11.86 -9.22
N TYR A 137 4.18 -12.15 -8.41
CA TYR A 137 3.14 -11.20 -8.06
C TYR A 137 2.73 -11.32 -6.60
N GLU A 138 2.38 -10.18 -6.04
CA GLU A 138 1.52 -10.08 -4.87
C GLU A 138 0.09 -9.86 -5.34
N ILE A 139 -0.85 -10.64 -4.82
CA ILE A 139 -2.27 -10.59 -5.16
C ILE A 139 -3.15 -10.51 -3.92
N LEU A 140 -4.28 -9.83 -4.08
CA LEU A 140 -5.41 -9.82 -3.17
C LEU A 140 -6.46 -10.81 -3.67
N VAL A 141 -6.93 -11.68 -2.79
CA VAL A 141 -8.02 -12.61 -3.08
C VAL A 141 -9.17 -12.35 -2.11
N PHE A 142 -10.34 -12.04 -2.66
CA PHE A 142 -11.53 -11.74 -1.87
C PHE A 142 -12.40 -13.00 -1.68
N PRO A 143 -13.23 -13.08 -0.62
CA PRO A 143 -14.08 -14.25 -0.36
C PRO A 143 -15.05 -14.62 -1.48
N ASN A 144 -15.39 -13.66 -2.35
CA ASN A 144 -16.23 -13.88 -3.54
C ASN A 144 -15.44 -14.43 -4.76
N GLY A 145 -14.15 -14.71 -4.59
CA GLY A 145 -13.25 -15.25 -5.61
C GLY A 145 -12.64 -14.22 -6.55
N PHE A 146 -12.80 -12.91 -6.30
CA PHE A 146 -12.06 -11.93 -7.08
C PHE A 146 -10.57 -12.01 -6.73
N ILE A 147 -9.72 -12.05 -7.76
CA ILE A 147 -8.26 -11.96 -7.63
C ILE A 147 -7.80 -10.66 -8.28
N HIS A 148 -7.05 -9.86 -7.53
CA HIS A 148 -6.58 -8.56 -7.95
C HIS A 148 -5.08 -8.42 -7.64
N PRO A 149 -4.20 -8.12 -8.61
CA PRO A 149 -2.81 -7.80 -8.31
C PRO A 149 -2.70 -6.58 -7.42
N GLU A 150 -1.74 -6.54 -6.51
CA GLU A 150 -1.56 -5.34 -5.69
C GLU A 150 -1.23 -4.10 -6.54
N PRO A 151 -1.56 -2.89 -6.08
CA PRO A 151 -1.30 -1.67 -6.83
C PRO A 151 0.15 -1.56 -7.34
N GLN A 152 1.13 -1.82 -6.49
CA GLN A 152 2.55 -1.80 -6.88
C GLN A 152 2.91 -2.93 -7.85
N SER A 153 2.29 -4.11 -7.72
CA SER A 153 2.41 -5.21 -8.70
C SER A 153 1.92 -4.79 -10.09
N MET A 154 1.04 -3.80 -10.21
CA MET A 154 0.66 -3.26 -11.52
C MET A 154 1.53 -2.07 -11.93
N MET A 155 1.86 -1.19 -10.98
CA MET A 155 2.58 0.05 -11.27
C MET A 155 4.05 -0.18 -11.61
N TRP A 156 4.70 -1.12 -10.95
CA TRP A 156 6.16 -1.26 -10.97
C TRP A 156 6.65 -2.58 -11.57
N TYR A 157 5.75 -3.46 -12.01
CA TYR A 157 6.13 -4.75 -12.55
C TYR A 157 7.06 -4.64 -13.75
N GLY A 158 8.17 -5.38 -13.69
CA GLY A 158 9.19 -5.41 -14.73
C GLY A 158 10.07 -4.16 -14.80
N ALA A 159 9.95 -3.22 -13.87
CA ALA A 159 10.88 -2.10 -13.77
C ALA A 159 12.32 -2.58 -13.53
N PRO A 160 13.35 -1.88 -14.02
CA PRO A 160 14.73 -2.26 -13.74
C PRO A 160 15.05 -2.16 -12.24
N MET A 161 15.73 -3.18 -11.72
CA MET A 161 16.26 -3.20 -10.34
C MET A 161 17.61 -2.49 -10.32
N ARG A 162 17.65 -1.26 -9.80
CA ARG A 162 18.84 -0.39 -9.69
C ARG A 162 19.37 -0.25 -8.27
N ILE A 163 18.52 -0.48 -7.27
CA ILE A 163 18.94 -0.54 -5.86
C ILE A 163 18.97 -1.99 -5.41
N THR A 164 19.78 -2.31 -4.40
CA THR A 164 19.82 -3.66 -3.82
C THR A 164 18.71 -3.85 -2.78
N GLU A 165 18.50 -5.09 -2.35
CA GLU A 165 17.55 -5.39 -1.27
C GLU A 165 17.95 -4.69 0.04
N GLU A 166 19.25 -4.65 0.35
CA GLU A 166 19.77 -3.97 1.55
C GLU A 166 19.54 -2.46 1.50
N GLU A 167 19.72 -1.84 0.33
CA GLU A 167 19.41 -0.43 0.12
C GLU A 167 17.91 -0.17 0.28
N ALA A 168 17.07 -1.02 -0.32
CA ALA A 168 15.61 -0.95 -0.20
C ALA A 168 15.14 -1.13 1.26
N ARG A 169 15.73 -2.08 2.00
CA ARG A 169 15.46 -2.30 3.43
C ARG A 169 15.84 -1.07 4.24
N SER A 170 17.01 -0.49 3.98
CA SER A 170 17.44 0.73 4.67
C SER A 170 16.52 1.93 4.38
N ILE A 171 15.96 2.02 3.17
CA ILE A 171 14.93 3.02 2.82
C ILE A 171 13.65 2.77 3.62
N ALA A 172 13.18 1.51 3.66
CA ALA A 172 12.00 1.10 4.40
C ALA A 172 12.13 1.42 5.89
N GLU A 173 13.24 1.04 6.52
CA GLU A 173 13.52 1.30 7.94
C GLU A 173 13.50 2.80 8.27
N ARG A 174 14.12 3.64 7.42
CA ARG A 174 14.07 5.11 7.62
C ARG A 174 12.66 5.67 7.50
N TRP A 175 11.87 5.14 6.57
CA TRP A 175 10.47 5.54 6.40
C TRP A 175 9.64 5.11 7.62
N LEU A 176 9.79 3.87 8.07
CA LEU A 176 9.12 3.32 9.25
C LEU A 176 9.49 4.09 10.52
N ALA A 177 10.77 4.39 10.76
CA ALA A 177 11.19 5.17 11.92
C ALA A 177 10.50 6.55 11.99
N LYS A 178 10.13 7.13 10.84
CA LYS A 178 9.44 8.41 10.76
C LYS A 178 7.93 8.31 10.96
N TYR A 179 7.27 7.32 10.35
CA TYR A 179 5.80 7.25 10.30
C TYR A 179 5.19 6.21 11.24
N PHE A 180 5.94 5.16 11.58
CA PHE A 180 5.56 4.07 12.47
C PHE A 180 6.67 3.78 13.48
N PRO A 181 6.98 4.70 14.41
CA PRO A 181 8.03 4.47 15.40
C PRO A 181 7.81 3.18 16.21
N GLY A 182 8.83 2.33 16.28
CA GLY A 182 8.75 1.01 16.91
C GLY A 182 8.26 -0.10 15.98
N ALA A 183 8.10 0.16 14.69
CA ALA A 183 7.89 -0.87 13.69
C ALA A 183 9.19 -1.64 13.39
N GLU A 184 9.08 -2.95 13.19
CA GLU A 184 10.21 -3.84 12.91
C GLU A 184 9.91 -4.66 11.65
N ILE A 185 10.84 -4.69 10.68
CA ILE A 185 10.71 -5.51 9.47
C ILE A 185 11.00 -6.97 9.82
N GLU A 186 10.04 -7.84 9.58
CA GLU A 186 10.14 -9.28 9.83
C GLU A 186 10.54 -10.03 8.55
N GLU A 187 9.94 -9.66 7.41
CA GLU A 187 10.10 -10.38 6.15
C GLU A 187 10.40 -9.43 4.99
N ALA A 188 11.06 -9.97 3.97
CA ALA A 188 11.40 -9.26 2.75
C ALA A 188 11.21 -10.18 1.54
N TYR A 189 10.56 -9.66 0.51
CA TYR A 189 10.31 -10.35 -0.74
C TYR A 189 10.75 -9.50 -1.92
N VAL A 190 11.39 -10.15 -2.90
CA VAL A 190 11.86 -9.52 -4.13
C VAL A 190 10.92 -9.87 -5.26
N PHE A 191 10.35 -8.85 -5.90
CA PHE A 191 9.49 -8.97 -7.06
C PHE A 191 10.13 -8.32 -8.29
N PRO A 192 9.68 -8.65 -9.50
CA PRO A 192 10.11 -7.94 -10.70
C PRO A 192 9.78 -6.44 -10.61
N GLY A 193 10.78 -5.62 -10.28
CA GLY A 193 10.70 -4.16 -10.26
C GLY A 193 10.54 -3.51 -8.89
N TYR A 194 10.35 -4.28 -7.81
CA TYR A 194 10.18 -3.74 -6.47
C TYR A 194 10.46 -4.78 -5.37
N TYR A 195 10.55 -4.30 -4.14
CA TYR A 195 10.68 -5.07 -2.92
C TYR A 195 9.43 -4.87 -2.07
N THR A 196 8.95 -5.89 -1.37
CA THR A 196 7.94 -5.73 -0.31
C THR A 196 8.51 -6.19 1.01
N PHE A 197 8.24 -5.41 2.05
CA PHE A 197 8.65 -5.66 3.43
C PHE A 197 7.42 -5.80 4.30
N HIS A 198 7.31 -6.94 4.99
CA HIS A 198 6.32 -7.10 6.05
C HIS A 198 6.95 -6.62 7.35
N PHE A 199 6.25 -5.75 8.05
CA PHE A 199 6.72 -5.16 9.29
C PHE A 199 5.64 -5.20 10.38
N LYS A 200 6.09 -5.45 11.60
CA LYS A 200 5.23 -5.58 12.77
C LYS A 200 5.14 -4.24 13.48
N ILE A 201 3.94 -3.84 13.87
CA ILE A 201 3.71 -2.65 14.70
C ILE A 201 2.60 -2.93 15.71
N GLY A 202 2.89 -2.77 17.00
CA GLY A 202 1.89 -2.98 18.06
C GLY A 202 1.26 -4.39 18.08
N GLY A 203 1.97 -5.40 17.55
CA GLY A 203 1.48 -6.78 17.46
C GLY A 203 0.66 -7.10 16.19
N ASP A 204 0.48 -6.13 15.28
CA ASP A 204 -0.17 -6.32 13.98
C ASP A 204 0.87 -6.39 12.86
N MET A 205 0.57 -7.15 11.80
CA MET A 205 1.41 -7.27 10.60
C MET A 205 0.91 -6.27 9.56
N GLN A 206 1.82 -5.47 9.01
CA GLN A 206 1.55 -4.49 7.97
C GLN A 206 2.64 -4.56 6.90
N MET A 207 2.41 -3.92 5.77
CA MET A 207 3.29 -4.06 4.61
C MET A 207 3.61 -2.71 3.96
N LEU A 208 4.79 -2.62 3.38
CA LEU A 208 5.15 -1.55 2.46
C LEU A 208 6.02 -2.10 1.34
N SER A 209 5.98 -1.46 0.19
CA SER A 209 6.87 -1.77 -0.92
C SER A 209 7.82 -0.63 -1.22
N VAL A 210 9.00 -0.97 -1.73
CA VAL A 210 10.03 -0.04 -2.19
C VAL A 210 10.30 -0.32 -3.67
N ASN A 211 10.16 0.71 -4.50
CA ASN A 211 10.43 0.61 -5.92
C ASN A 211 11.92 0.28 -6.18
N GLY A 212 12.18 -0.75 -6.98
CA GLY A 212 13.53 -1.23 -7.25
C GLY A 212 14.36 -0.29 -8.14
N TYR A 213 13.76 0.70 -8.79
CA TYR A 213 14.44 1.63 -9.69
C TYR A 213 14.91 2.91 -8.98
N ASN A 214 14.07 3.51 -8.14
CA ASN A 214 14.34 4.81 -7.52
C ASN A 214 14.14 4.86 -5.99
N GLY A 215 13.76 3.75 -5.35
CA GLY A 215 13.56 3.71 -3.90
C GLY A 215 12.28 4.38 -3.41
N ALA A 216 11.31 4.68 -4.28
CA ALA A 216 10.02 5.21 -3.86
C ALA A 216 9.29 4.22 -2.94
N VAL A 217 8.74 4.72 -1.83
CA VAL A 217 8.02 3.91 -0.83
C VAL A 217 6.52 3.97 -1.07
N TRP A 218 5.85 2.82 -0.99
CA TRP A 218 4.40 2.68 -1.08
C TRP A 218 3.86 1.85 0.09
N PHE A 219 3.15 2.49 1.02
CA PHE A 219 2.55 1.82 2.18
C PHE A 219 1.22 1.16 1.81
N HIS A 220 1.00 -0.06 2.29
CA HIS A 220 -0.21 -0.82 2.01
C HIS A 220 -1.28 -0.52 3.05
N SER A 221 -2.32 0.20 2.65
CA SER A 221 -3.41 0.63 3.55
C SER A 221 -4.71 -0.16 3.38
N TRP A 222 -4.72 -1.16 2.48
CA TRP A 222 -5.95 -1.87 2.06
C TRP A 222 -6.16 -3.24 2.71
N HIS A 223 -5.17 -3.80 3.41
CA HIS A 223 -5.25 -5.16 3.98
C HIS A 223 -6.22 -5.25 5.17
N GLY A 224 -6.23 -4.23 6.03
CA GLY A 224 -6.95 -4.28 7.29
C GLY A 224 -6.12 -4.96 8.38
N LYS A 225 -6.78 -5.70 9.28
CA LYS A 225 -6.13 -6.35 10.43
C LYS A 225 -5.57 -7.72 10.04
N TYR A 226 -4.35 -8.04 10.47
CA TYR A 226 -3.77 -9.36 10.29
C TYR A 226 -4.50 -10.43 11.12
N LEU A 227 -4.78 -11.56 10.48
CA LEU A 227 -5.50 -12.70 11.07
C LEU A 227 -4.66 -13.99 11.13
N GLY A 228 -3.47 -14.01 10.53
CA GLY A 228 -2.54 -15.14 10.54
C GLY A 228 -2.20 -15.68 9.16
N GLU A 229 -1.21 -16.57 9.12
CA GLU A 229 -0.88 -17.39 7.96
C GLU A 229 -1.95 -18.48 7.72
N VAL A 230 -2.07 -18.91 6.48
CA VAL A 230 -2.94 -20.02 6.05
C VAL A 230 -2.06 -21.09 5.41
N GLU A 231 -2.21 -22.33 5.88
CA GLU A 231 -1.49 -23.48 5.31
C GLU A 231 -2.03 -23.86 3.92
N HIS A 232 -1.13 -24.30 3.01
CA HIS A 232 -1.47 -24.68 1.63
C HIS A 232 -0.61 -25.81 1.06
#